data_AF-A0A7X6Y072-F1
#
_entry.id   AF-A0A7X6Y072-F1
#
_cell.length_a   1.000
_cell.length_b   1.000
_cell.length_c   1.000
_cell.angle_alpha   90.00
_cell.angle_beta   90.00
_cell.angle_gamma   90.00
#
_symmetry.space_group_name_H-M   'P 1'
#
loop_
_entity.id
_entity.type
_entity.pdbx_description
1 polymer ?
#
loop_
_entity_poly.entity_id
_entity_poly.type
_entity_poly.pdbx_seq_one_letter_code
_entity_poly.pdbx_strand_id
1 'polypeptide(L)'
;MIRDSLKMSWDNIKSNKVRSFLTILGIVIGVASIISLITIVEGATEEVTSQVSSLGADTITVQAPGTPLKQGLNSNDLESLSEMNNVKGISPTISSRVSIACCNKTMEDIDVKGRNDTFFNQGSEEVSYGRVFNPLDLERETKVAILGSSINKDIFLGEDPIGKDIKINGQTFKIIGILKEGNEFDFSSNNETIFIPYTTAMTTLSNRNINEVDIYMEDSNMSDKTIEDINFVLNRAFNYKEKSFFVFNFQDIINIIGDITGLMTLLLAGIASISLLVGGIGIMNMMLVSVTERTSEIGLRKALGAEPSRIQLQFIFESIFLSLFGGLFGLILGLLIAYIASLLIGYAFSVSLMTLVIAIGFSSVVGVVFGYAPARKASRLNPIDALRRL
;
A
#
# COMPACT_ATOMS: atom_id res chain seq x y z
N MET A 1 -29.97 -2.26 36.65
CA MET A 1 -29.83 -0.92 36.03
C MET A 1 -29.36 -0.99 34.58
N ILE A 2 -28.10 -1.33 34.25
CA ILE A 2 -27.63 -1.45 32.84
C ILE A 2 -28.44 -2.50 32.06
N ARG A 3 -28.66 -3.68 32.66
CA ARG A 3 -29.46 -4.77 32.09
C ARG A 3 -30.93 -4.40 31.86
N ASP A 4 -31.50 -3.57 32.73
CA ASP A 4 -32.90 -3.10 32.61
C ASP A 4 -33.02 -1.99 31.57
N SER A 5 -32.02 -1.10 31.48
CA SER A 5 -31.91 -0.09 30.44
C SER A 5 -31.79 -0.72 29.04
N LEU A 6 -30.94 -1.74 28.88
CA LEU A 6 -30.82 -2.50 27.64
C LEU A 6 -32.13 -3.17 27.23
N LYS A 7 -32.83 -3.80 28.20
CA LYS A 7 -34.12 -4.45 27.94
C LYS A 7 -35.20 -3.44 27.52
N MET A 8 -35.28 -2.30 28.20
CA MET A 8 -36.20 -1.22 27.83
C MET A 8 -35.88 -0.61 26.46
N SER A 9 -34.60 -0.42 26.12
CA SER A 9 -34.19 0.07 24.80
C SER A 9 -34.60 -0.90 23.68
N TRP A 10 -34.46 -2.22 23.92
CA TRP A 10 -34.89 -3.25 22.97
C TRP A 10 -36.41 -3.25 22.76
N ASP A 11 -37.20 -3.12 23.83
CA ASP A 11 -38.66 -3.09 23.74
C ASP A 11 -39.17 -1.83 23.00
N ASN A 12 -38.48 -0.69 23.14
CA ASN A 12 -38.77 0.54 22.41
C ASN A 12 -38.49 0.44 20.90
N ILE A 13 -37.38 -0.19 20.50
CA ILE A 13 -37.08 -0.45 19.08
C ILE A 13 -38.19 -1.30 18.46
N LYS A 14 -38.71 -2.26 19.21
CA LYS A 14 -39.76 -3.18 18.77
C LYS A 14 -41.13 -2.51 18.58
N SER A 15 -41.45 -1.47 19.35
CA SER A 15 -42.73 -0.75 19.21
C SER A 15 -42.75 0.19 17.98
N ASN A 16 -41.62 0.83 17.66
CA ASN A 16 -41.49 1.80 16.57
C ASN A 16 -40.52 1.32 15.47
N LYS A 17 -40.87 0.20 14.82
CA LYS A 17 -39.99 -0.53 13.88
C LYS A 17 -39.50 0.31 12.70
N VAL A 18 -40.39 1.04 12.01
CA VAL A 18 -40.05 1.80 10.80
C VAL A 18 -39.10 2.95 11.11
N ARG A 19 -39.38 3.70 12.18
CA ARG A 19 -38.56 4.85 12.60
C ARG A 19 -37.18 4.41 13.09
N SER A 20 -37.14 3.36 13.93
CA SER A 20 -35.89 2.80 14.43
C SER A 20 -35.04 2.25 13.28
N PHE A 21 -35.66 1.54 12.32
CA PHE A 21 -34.98 1.05 11.13
C PHE A 21 -34.38 2.17 10.28
N LEU A 22 -35.15 3.20 9.93
CA LEU A 22 -34.67 4.35 9.14
C LEU A 22 -33.50 5.09 9.82
N THR A 23 -33.55 5.19 11.15
CA THR A 23 -32.51 5.87 11.93
C THR A 23 -31.22 5.07 11.98
N ILE A 24 -31.34 3.76 12.24
CA ILE A 24 -30.22 2.82 12.25
C ILE A 24 -29.61 2.71 10.85
N LEU A 25 -30.43 2.73 9.80
CA LEU A 25 -29.99 2.62 8.41
C LEU A 25 -29.01 3.74 8.02
N GLY A 26 -29.24 4.98 8.46
CA GLY A 26 -28.30 6.08 8.20
C GLY A 26 -26.92 5.85 8.82
N ILE A 27 -26.87 5.34 10.05
CA ILE A 27 -25.62 4.98 10.73
C ILE A 27 -24.95 3.79 10.03
N VAL A 28 -25.73 2.76 9.71
CA VAL A 28 -25.26 1.56 9.02
C VAL A 28 -24.60 1.92 7.70
N ILE A 29 -25.24 2.76 6.87
CA ILE A 29 -24.70 3.19 5.58
C ILE A 29 -23.43 4.03 5.79
N GLY A 30 -23.43 4.96 6.74
CA GLY A 30 -22.27 5.80 7.04
C GLY A 30 -21.06 4.99 7.48
N VAL A 31 -21.26 4.07 8.43
CA VAL A 31 -20.20 3.19 8.96
C VAL A 31 -19.78 2.15 7.91
N ALA A 32 -20.71 1.56 7.16
CA ALA A 32 -20.36 0.61 6.09
C ALA A 32 -19.52 1.27 5.01
N SER A 33 -19.86 2.49 4.61
CA SER A 33 -19.13 3.22 3.56
C SER A 33 -17.70 3.55 3.98
N ILE A 34 -17.49 4.08 5.20
CA ILE A 34 -16.14 4.39 5.68
C ILE A 34 -15.29 3.14 5.87
N ILE A 35 -15.85 2.08 6.47
CA ILE A 35 -15.11 0.84 6.71
C ILE A 35 -14.75 0.18 5.39
N SER A 36 -15.70 0.12 4.45
CA SER A 36 -15.43 -0.41 3.12
C SER A 36 -14.32 0.37 2.43
N LEU A 37 -14.39 1.70 2.39
CA LEU A 37 -13.41 2.52 1.67
C LEU A 37 -12.02 2.45 2.30
N ILE A 38 -11.91 2.50 3.64
CA ILE A 38 -10.61 2.37 4.32
C ILE A 38 -10.01 0.99 4.07
N THR A 39 -10.80 -0.08 4.21
CA THR A 39 -10.32 -1.46 4.00
C THR A 39 -9.84 -1.67 2.55
N ILE A 40 -10.56 -1.12 1.57
CA ILE A 40 -10.17 -1.16 0.16
C ILE A 40 -8.84 -0.42 -0.06
N VAL A 41 -8.71 0.79 0.51
CA VAL A 41 -7.48 1.59 0.38
C VAL A 41 -6.30 0.91 1.06
N GLU A 42 -6.46 0.40 2.28
CA GLU A 42 -5.41 -0.33 3.00
C GLU A 42 -4.96 -1.58 2.22
N GLY A 43 -5.91 -2.39 1.71
CA GLY A 43 -5.59 -3.56 0.91
C GLY A 43 -4.87 -3.23 -0.41
N ALA A 44 -5.29 -2.16 -1.10
CA ALA A 44 -4.60 -1.68 -2.29
C ALA A 44 -3.18 -1.16 -1.97
N THR A 45 -3.02 -0.44 -0.87
CA THR A 45 -1.73 0.07 -0.41
C THR A 45 -0.78 -1.08 -0.04
N GLU A 46 -1.28 -2.12 0.64
CA GLU A 46 -0.49 -3.30 1.01
C GLU A 46 0.01 -4.05 -0.23
N GLU A 47 -0.85 -4.23 -1.24
CA GLU A 47 -0.48 -4.82 -2.53
C GLU A 47 0.62 -4.02 -3.23
N VAL A 48 0.44 -2.70 -3.39
CA VAL A 48 1.44 -1.83 -4.02
C VAL A 48 2.74 -1.83 -3.22
N THR A 49 2.66 -1.78 -1.88
CA THR A 49 3.85 -1.81 -1.01
C THR A 49 4.59 -3.14 -1.12
N SER A 50 3.87 -4.25 -1.21
CA SER A 50 4.45 -5.58 -1.41
C SER A 50 5.16 -5.68 -2.76
N GLN A 51 4.55 -5.15 -3.83
CA GLN A 51 5.15 -5.09 -5.16
C GLN A 51 6.43 -4.23 -5.17
N VAL A 52 6.40 -3.06 -4.54
CA VAL A 52 7.59 -2.21 -4.39
C VAL A 52 8.66 -2.90 -3.54
N SER A 53 8.27 -3.60 -2.48
CA SER A 53 9.21 -4.34 -1.62
C SER A 53 9.88 -5.50 -2.38
N SER A 54 9.16 -6.16 -3.29
CA SER A 54 9.75 -7.20 -4.16
C SER A 54 10.76 -6.67 -5.17
N LEU A 55 10.79 -5.36 -5.43
CA LEU A 55 11.83 -4.74 -6.26
C LEU A 55 13.16 -4.51 -5.50
N GLY A 56 13.22 -4.89 -4.21
CA GLY A 56 14.41 -4.80 -3.37
C GLY A 56 14.39 -3.56 -2.48
N ALA A 57 13.64 -3.63 -1.38
CA ALA A 57 13.57 -2.56 -0.36
C ALA A 57 14.95 -2.20 0.26
N ASP A 58 15.92 -3.11 0.12
CA ASP A 58 17.31 -3.01 0.54
C ASP A 58 18.25 -2.54 -0.59
N THR A 59 17.71 -2.03 -1.71
CA THR A 59 18.48 -1.57 -2.85
C THR A 59 18.43 -0.05 -3.00
N ILE A 60 19.60 0.57 -3.20
CA ILE A 60 19.75 1.96 -3.62
C ILE A 60 20.23 1.99 -5.07
N THR A 61 19.47 2.62 -5.95
CA THR A 61 19.85 2.81 -7.35
C THR A 61 20.46 4.18 -7.55
N VAL A 62 21.68 4.22 -8.07
CA VAL A 62 22.36 5.45 -8.45
C VAL A 62 22.32 5.58 -9.96
N GLN A 63 21.73 6.67 -10.46
CA GLN A 63 21.84 7.06 -11.85
C GLN A 63 22.88 8.17 -11.99
N ALA A 64 23.91 7.93 -12.78
CA ALA A 64 25.01 8.85 -13.02
C ALA A 64 25.12 9.16 -14.52
N PRO A 65 24.25 10.03 -15.09
CA PRO A 65 24.43 10.51 -16.46
C PRO A 65 25.79 11.22 -16.66
N GLY A 66 26.38 11.70 -15.57
CA GLY A 66 27.69 12.31 -15.52
C GLY A 66 27.66 13.78 -15.95
N THR A 67 28.79 14.24 -16.44
CA THR A 67 29.07 15.63 -16.81
C THR A 67 29.76 15.68 -18.16
N PRO A 68 29.85 16.86 -18.81
CA PRO A 68 30.64 17.02 -20.03
C PRO A 68 32.11 16.58 -19.93
N LEU A 69 32.69 16.52 -18.72
CA LEU A 69 34.08 16.15 -18.47
C LEU A 69 34.25 14.69 -18.03
N LYS A 70 33.19 14.04 -17.54
CA LYS A 70 33.19 12.67 -17.04
C LYS A 70 31.81 12.06 -17.26
N GLN A 71 31.69 11.13 -18.19
CA GLN A 71 30.44 10.43 -18.48
C GLN A 71 30.38 9.14 -17.65
N GLY A 72 29.27 8.91 -16.94
CA GLY A 72 29.10 7.71 -16.12
C GLY A 72 30.07 7.57 -14.95
N LEU A 73 30.04 6.37 -14.37
CA LEU A 73 30.94 5.88 -13.34
C LEU A 73 32.08 5.07 -13.97
N ASN A 74 33.28 5.24 -13.43
CA ASN A 74 34.46 4.46 -13.79
C ASN A 74 34.69 3.34 -12.76
N SER A 75 35.59 2.40 -13.06
CA SER A 75 35.92 1.28 -12.16
C SER A 75 36.34 1.73 -10.75
N ASN A 76 37.11 2.81 -10.63
CA ASN A 76 37.53 3.34 -9.32
C ASN A 76 36.34 3.88 -8.49
N ASP A 77 35.31 4.43 -9.15
CA ASP A 77 34.12 4.90 -8.47
C ASP A 77 33.32 3.71 -7.95
N LEU A 78 33.20 2.64 -8.76
CA LEU A 78 32.55 1.40 -8.35
C LEU A 78 33.27 0.72 -7.18
N GLU A 79 34.60 0.66 -7.22
CA GLU A 79 35.42 0.12 -6.12
C GLU A 79 35.18 0.91 -4.84
N SER A 80 35.22 2.25 -4.92
CA SER A 80 34.94 3.13 -3.78
C SER A 80 33.53 2.93 -3.21
N LEU A 81 32.53 2.68 -4.05
CA LEU A 81 31.16 2.38 -3.61
C LEU A 81 31.05 0.98 -2.98
N SER A 82 31.79 0.00 -3.50
CA SER A 82 31.76 -1.37 -2.98
C SER A 82 32.42 -1.52 -1.60
N GLU A 83 33.37 -0.66 -1.27
CA GLU A 83 34.10 -0.67 0.01
C GLU A 83 33.40 0.13 1.13
N MET A 84 32.25 0.76 0.84
CA MET A 84 31.53 1.55 1.84
C MET A 84 30.92 0.66 2.93
N ASN A 85 30.70 1.24 4.11
CA ASN A 85 29.97 0.56 5.17
C ASN A 85 28.51 0.32 4.75
N ASN A 86 27.92 -0.78 5.24
CA ASN A 86 26.54 -1.17 4.94
C ASN A 86 26.28 -1.51 3.46
N VAL A 87 27.32 -1.85 2.69
CA VAL A 87 27.19 -2.31 1.30
C VAL A 87 27.53 -3.79 1.21
N LYS A 88 26.53 -4.60 0.90
CA LYS A 88 26.65 -6.06 0.70
C LYS A 88 27.17 -6.41 -0.69
N GLY A 89 26.91 -5.54 -1.66
CA GLY A 89 27.35 -5.72 -3.05
C GLY A 89 26.84 -4.61 -3.95
N ILE A 90 27.46 -4.50 -5.12
CA ILE A 90 27.03 -3.56 -6.16
C ILE A 90 26.83 -4.30 -7.49
N SER A 91 25.91 -3.80 -8.31
CA SER A 91 25.64 -4.26 -9.67
C SER A 91 25.62 -3.07 -10.63
N PRO A 92 26.69 -2.85 -11.42
CA PRO A 92 26.64 -1.84 -12.48
C PRO A 92 25.71 -2.29 -13.62
N THR A 93 25.06 -1.31 -14.25
CA THR A 93 24.16 -1.50 -15.39
C THR A 93 24.71 -0.79 -16.63
N ILE A 94 24.78 -1.52 -17.74
CA ILE A 94 24.98 -0.95 -19.07
C ILE A 94 23.81 -1.39 -19.94
N SER A 95 22.93 -0.47 -20.34
CA SER A 95 21.80 -0.80 -21.21
C SER A 95 22.00 -0.27 -22.63
N SER A 96 21.49 -1.01 -23.60
CA SER A 96 21.35 -0.57 -24.99
C SER A 96 20.24 -1.35 -25.67
N ARG A 97 19.48 -0.69 -26.54
CA ARG A 97 18.51 -1.37 -27.41
C ARG A 97 19.19 -1.80 -28.70
N VAL A 98 19.13 -3.09 -29.00
CA VAL A 98 19.80 -3.68 -30.16
C VAL A 98 18.91 -4.71 -30.85
N SER A 99 19.24 -4.99 -32.11
CA SER A 99 18.63 -6.11 -32.83
C SER A 99 19.26 -7.44 -32.42
N ILE A 100 18.42 -8.45 -32.26
CA ILE A 100 18.83 -9.83 -32.00
C ILE A 100 18.38 -10.74 -33.14
N ALA A 101 19.17 -11.78 -33.40
CA ALA A 101 18.83 -12.80 -34.38
C ALA A 101 19.13 -14.20 -33.84
N CYS A 102 18.15 -15.09 -33.95
CA CYS A 102 18.26 -16.49 -33.57
C CYS A 102 17.22 -17.32 -34.34
N CYS A 103 17.53 -18.58 -34.67
CA CYS A 103 16.55 -19.52 -35.25
C CYS A 103 15.75 -18.98 -36.47
N ASN A 104 16.41 -18.26 -37.39
CA ASN A 104 15.80 -17.57 -38.54
C ASN A 104 14.74 -16.48 -38.20
N LYS A 105 14.67 -16.07 -36.94
CA LYS A 105 13.89 -14.92 -36.48
C LYS A 105 14.82 -13.76 -36.15
N THR A 106 14.36 -12.55 -36.43
CA THR A 106 15.02 -11.31 -36.04
C THR A 106 14.03 -10.49 -35.23
N MET A 107 14.47 -9.97 -34.10
CA MET A 107 13.71 -9.03 -33.29
C MET A 107 14.52 -7.74 -33.19
N GLU A 108 13.84 -6.61 -33.35
CA GLU A 108 14.44 -5.28 -33.28
C GLU A 108 14.04 -4.60 -31.97
N ASP A 109 14.84 -3.61 -31.56
CA ASP A 109 14.57 -2.79 -30.38
C ASP A 109 14.49 -3.56 -29.04
N ILE A 110 15.26 -4.65 -28.91
CA ILE A 110 15.32 -5.45 -27.68
C ILE A 110 16.29 -4.82 -26.69
N ASP A 111 15.83 -4.68 -25.44
CA ASP A 111 16.67 -4.17 -24.36
C ASP A 111 17.70 -5.22 -23.94
N VAL A 112 18.98 -4.86 -24.04
CA VAL A 112 20.10 -5.69 -23.60
C VAL A 112 20.79 -4.98 -22.45
N LYS A 113 20.81 -5.64 -21.29
CA LYS A 113 21.41 -5.13 -20.07
C LYS A 113 22.67 -5.91 -19.70
N GLY A 114 23.78 -5.19 -19.58
CA GLY A 114 25.00 -5.63 -18.94
C GLY A 114 24.84 -5.61 -17.42
N ARG A 115 24.90 -6.77 -16.77
CA ARG A 115 24.82 -6.93 -15.30
C ARG A 115 25.91 -7.87 -14.78
N ASN A 116 26.11 -7.97 -13.47
CA ASN A 116 27.01 -8.93 -12.84
C ASN A 116 26.27 -10.07 -12.13
N ASP A 117 27.02 -10.94 -11.46
CA ASP A 117 26.49 -12.03 -10.64
C ASP A 117 25.76 -11.53 -9.40
N THR A 118 26.22 -10.43 -8.78
CA THR A 118 25.56 -9.79 -7.64
C THR A 118 24.09 -9.47 -7.91
N PHE A 119 23.77 -9.02 -9.12
CA PHE A 119 22.39 -8.73 -9.51
C PHE A 119 21.43 -9.90 -9.30
N PHE A 120 21.84 -11.11 -9.68
CA PHE A 120 21.00 -12.32 -9.55
C PHE A 120 21.10 -12.97 -8.16
N ASN A 121 22.23 -12.77 -7.47
CA ASN A 121 22.46 -13.36 -6.15
C ASN A 121 21.85 -12.54 -5.01
N GLN A 122 21.75 -11.22 -5.19
CA GLN A 122 21.25 -10.29 -4.18
C GLN A 122 19.92 -9.62 -4.58
N GLY A 123 19.62 -9.51 -5.87
CA GLY A 123 18.33 -9.03 -6.36
C GLY A 123 17.21 -10.07 -6.29
N SER A 124 16.01 -9.65 -6.66
CA SER A 124 14.80 -10.48 -6.65
C SER A 124 14.61 -11.35 -7.91
N GLU A 125 15.49 -11.21 -8.90
CA GLU A 125 15.42 -11.92 -10.17
C GLU A 125 15.88 -13.38 -10.05
N GLU A 126 14.93 -14.31 -10.11
CA GLU A 126 15.21 -15.74 -10.07
C GLU A 126 15.45 -16.32 -11.48
N VAL A 127 16.54 -17.07 -11.65
CA VAL A 127 16.76 -17.89 -12.86
C VAL A 127 15.97 -19.19 -12.74
N SER A 128 14.99 -19.39 -13.63
CA SER A 128 14.15 -20.59 -13.69
C SER A 128 14.90 -21.81 -14.20
N TYR A 129 15.76 -21.62 -15.20
CA TYR A 129 16.49 -22.72 -15.84
C TYR A 129 17.91 -22.29 -16.22
N GLY A 130 18.89 -23.18 -16.05
CA GLY A 130 20.30 -22.89 -16.36
C GLY A 130 21.08 -22.36 -15.14
N ARG A 131 21.97 -21.38 -15.36
CA ARG A 131 22.82 -20.78 -14.32
C ARG A 131 22.90 -19.25 -14.47
N VAL A 132 23.20 -18.59 -13.36
CA VAL A 132 23.58 -17.16 -13.32
C VAL A 132 25.03 -16.96 -13.81
N PHE A 133 25.43 -15.69 -13.95
CA PHE A 133 26.83 -15.35 -14.21
C PHE A 133 27.71 -15.75 -13.03
N ASN A 134 28.93 -16.20 -13.33
CA ASN A 134 29.96 -16.44 -12.34
C ASN A 134 31.04 -15.35 -12.47
N PRO A 135 31.78 -15.01 -11.40
CA PRO A 135 32.87 -14.03 -11.47
C PRO A 135 33.87 -14.27 -12.62
N LEU A 136 34.16 -15.54 -12.95
CA LEU A 136 35.01 -15.91 -14.09
C LEU A 136 34.44 -15.52 -15.47
N ASP A 137 33.11 -15.48 -15.61
CA ASP A 137 32.45 -15.06 -16.86
C ASP A 137 32.68 -13.56 -17.10
N LEU A 138 32.71 -12.78 -16.01
CA LEU A 138 32.97 -11.35 -16.03
C LEU A 138 34.45 -11.05 -16.30
N GLU A 139 35.37 -11.71 -15.59
CA GLU A 139 36.82 -11.53 -15.74
C GLU A 139 37.31 -11.88 -17.16
N ARG A 140 36.70 -12.89 -17.79
CA ARG A 140 37.09 -13.36 -19.13
C ARG A 140 36.29 -12.73 -20.26
N GLU A 141 35.39 -11.78 -19.96
CA GLU A 141 34.47 -11.18 -20.93
C GLU A 141 33.76 -12.23 -21.81
N THR A 142 33.27 -13.29 -21.16
CA THR A 142 32.65 -14.40 -21.88
C THR A 142 31.36 -13.94 -22.55
N LYS A 143 31.11 -14.43 -23.77
CA LYS A 143 29.91 -14.13 -24.54
C LYS A 143 28.79 -15.08 -24.17
N VAL A 144 28.23 -14.88 -22.99
CA VAL A 144 27.09 -15.65 -22.47
C VAL A 144 25.88 -14.74 -22.25
N ALA A 145 24.68 -15.29 -22.37
CA ALA A 145 23.43 -14.55 -22.22
C ALA A 145 22.42 -15.29 -21.35
N ILE A 146 21.64 -14.52 -20.59
CA ILE A 146 20.46 -14.98 -19.86
C ILE A 146 19.24 -14.29 -20.47
N LEU A 147 18.21 -15.07 -20.80
CA LEU A 147 17.02 -14.56 -21.49
C LEU A 147 15.89 -14.26 -20.51
N GLY A 148 15.20 -13.15 -20.72
CA GLY A 148 13.88 -12.90 -20.14
C GLY A 148 12.86 -13.94 -20.60
N SER A 149 11.84 -14.16 -19.76
CA SER A 149 10.82 -15.19 -19.98
C SER A 149 10.04 -15.01 -21.30
N SER A 150 9.68 -13.76 -21.67
CA SER A 150 8.96 -13.45 -22.91
C SER A 150 9.82 -13.69 -24.15
N ILE A 151 11.08 -13.24 -24.13
CA ILE A 151 12.03 -13.47 -25.23
C ILE A 151 12.21 -14.97 -25.49
N ASN A 152 12.30 -15.77 -24.42
CA ASN A 152 12.38 -17.21 -24.55
C ASN A 152 11.13 -17.83 -25.19
N LYS A 153 9.92 -17.43 -24.75
CA LYS A 153 8.66 -17.90 -25.31
C LYS A 153 8.55 -17.59 -26.80
N ASP A 154 8.92 -16.37 -27.21
CA ASP A 154 8.79 -15.90 -28.59
C ASP A 154 9.77 -16.58 -29.56
N ILE A 155 11.02 -16.78 -29.12
CA ILE A 155 12.07 -17.35 -29.99
C ILE A 155 11.96 -18.87 -30.03
N PHE A 156 11.89 -19.53 -28.87
CA PHE A 156 12.12 -20.97 -28.75
C PHE A 156 10.83 -21.81 -28.64
N LEU A 157 9.65 -21.22 -28.44
CA LEU A 157 8.32 -21.89 -28.50
C LEU A 157 8.26 -23.24 -27.74
N GLY A 158 8.98 -23.37 -26.61
CA GLY A 158 9.03 -24.59 -25.79
C GLY A 158 10.22 -25.52 -26.06
N GLU A 159 11.10 -25.20 -27.01
CA GLU A 159 12.40 -25.88 -27.14
C GLU A 159 13.39 -25.40 -26.06
N ASP A 160 14.32 -26.27 -25.65
CA ASP A 160 15.39 -25.90 -24.72
C ASP A 160 16.33 -24.87 -25.38
N PRO A 161 16.46 -23.64 -24.83
CA PRO A 161 17.36 -22.63 -25.36
C PRO A 161 18.79 -22.79 -24.82
N ILE A 162 19.01 -23.56 -23.77
CA ILE A 162 20.32 -23.64 -23.10
C ILE A 162 21.36 -24.24 -24.05
N GLY A 163 22.52 -23.59 -24.12
CA GLY A 163 23.65 -23.98 -24.97
C GLY A 163 23.52 -23.56 -26.43
N LYS A 164 22.33 -23.11 -26.88
CA LYS A 164 22.13 -22.53 -28.21
C LYS A 164 22.75 -21.14 -28.30
N ASP A 165 22.97 -20.72 -29.53
CA ASP A 165 23.63 -19.45 -29.84
C ASP A 165 22.59 -18.39 -30.26
N ILE A 166 22.73 -17.18 -29.73
CA ILE A 166 21.96 -15.99 -30.07
C ILE A 166 22.91 -14.90 -30.58
N LYS A 167 22.54 -14.22 -31.66
CA LYS A 167 23.30 -13.07 -32.15
C LYS A 167 22.75 -11.79 -31.55
N ILE A 168 23.60 -11.04 -30.88
CA ILE A 168 23.30 -9.75 -30.26
C ILE A 168 24.27 -8.73 -30.84
N ASN A 169 23.76 -7.68 -31.49
CA ASN A 169 24.58 -6.65 -32.15
C ASN A 169 25.67 -7.25 -33.08
N GLY A 170 25.32 -8.29 -33.83
CA GLY A 170 26.23 -9.00 -34.75
C GLY A 170 27.22 -9.97 -34.11
N GLN A 171 27.28 -10.06 -32.77
CA GLN A 171 28.16 -10.98 -32.05
C GLN A 171 27.39 -12.18 -31.52
N THR A 172 28.04 -13.35 -31.47
CA THR A 172 27.39 -14.60 -31.03
C THR A 172 27.59 -14.81 -29.53
N PHE A 173 26.49 -15.03 -28.83
CA PHE A 173 26.42 -15.33 -27.39
C PHE A 173 25.81 -16.71 -27.18
N LYS A 174 26.30 -17.43 -26.17
CA LYS A 174 25.72 -18.71 -25.75
C LYS A 174 24.69 -18.49 -24.65
N ILE A 175 23.49 -19.05 -24.81
CA ILE A 175 22.45 -18.95 -23.80
C ILE A 175 22.78 -19.90 -22.64
N ILE A 176 22.85 -19.37 -21.42
CA ILE A 176 23.20 -20.14 -20.21
C ILE A 176 22.11 -20.13 -19.14
N GLY A 177 21.09 -19.30 -19.29
CA GLY A 177 19.99 -19.22 -18.34
C GLY A 177 18.73 -18.56 -18.91
N ILE A 178 17.61 -18.79 -18.24
CA ILE A 178 16.31 -18.18 -18.50
C ILE A 178 15.76 -17.67 -17.18
N LEU A 179 15.30 -16.42 -17.15
CA LEU A 179 14.62 -15.88 -15.98
C LEU A 179 13.25 -16.52 -15.78
N LYS A 180 12.88 -16.65 -14.52
CA LYS A 180 11.51 -16.94 -14.12
C LYS A 180 10.62 -15.81 -14.60
N GLU A 181 9.40 -16.14 -14.96
CA GLU A 181 8.42 -15.14 -15.35
C GLU A 181 8.11 -14.25 -14.15
N GLY A 182 8.46 -12.96 -14.27
CA GLY A 182 8.09 -11.93 -13.32
C GLY A 182 6.59 -11.60 -13.41
N ASN A 183 6.08 -10.87 -12.43
CA ASN A 183 4.66 -10.52 -12.38
C ASN A 183 4.32 -9.49 -13.47
N GLU A 184 3.08 -9.47 -13.98
CA GLU A 184 2.61 -8.50 -15.00
C GLU A 184 2.75 -7.03 -14.55
N PHE A 185 2.91 -6.79 -13.25
CA PHE A 185 3.08 -5.47 -12.63
C PHE A 185 4.54 -5.10 -12.32
N ASP A 186 5.53 -5.91 -12.71
CA ASP A 186 6.94 -5.53 -12.53
C ASP A 186 7.25 -4.26 -13.35
N PHE A 187 7.54 -3.16 -12.65
CA PHE A 187 7.89 -1.87 -13.25
C PHE A 187 9.15 -1.96 -14.13
N SER A 188 10.00 -2.97 -13.91
CA SER A 188 11.06 -3.37 -14.82
C SER A 188 10.62 -4.61 -15.61
N SER A 189 10.28 -4.47 -16.90
CA SER A 189 9.94 -5.62 -17.76
C SER A 189 11.18 -6.45 -18.12
N ASN A 190 11.85 -7.01 -17.11
CA ASN A 190 12.99 -7.90 -17.27
C ASN A 190 12.61 -9.18 -18.04
N ASN A 191 11.30 -9.48 -18.13
CA ASN A 191 10.71 -10.48 -19.02
C ASN A 191 11.06 -10.28 -20.52
N GLU A 192 11.20 -9.04 -20.99
CA GLU A 192 11.52 -8.68 -22.39
C GLU A 192 12.99 -8.29 -22.57
N THR A 193 13.83 -8.53 -21.56
CA THR A 193 15.24 -8.12 -21.55
C THR A 193 16.17 -9.30 -21.78
N ILE A 194 17.33 -9.06 -22.38
CA ILE A 194 18.44 -10.02 -22.40
C ILE A 194 19.57 -9.50 -21.52
N PHE A 195 20.06 -10.35 -20.63
CA PHE A 195 21.17 -10.05 -19.76
C PHE A 195 22.47 -10.63 -20.29
N ILE A 196 23.54 -9.85 -20.27
CA ILE A 196 24.91 -10.28 -20.57
C ILE A 196 25.85 -9.76 -19.47
N PRO A 197 27.06 -10.31 -19.28
CA PRO A 197 28.03 -9.74 -18.36
C PRO A 197 28.31 -8.27 -18.70
N TYR A 198 28.29 -7.37 -17.71
CA TYR A 198 28.49 -5.93 -17.97
C TYR A 198 29.85 -5.62 -18.60
N THR A 199 30.90 -6.39 -18.29
CA THR A 199 32.23 -6.28 -18.91
C THR A 199 32.16 -6.60 -20.41
N THR A 200 31.46 -7.67 -20.78
CA THR A 200 31.17 -8.01 -22.18
C THR A 200 30.28 -6.97 -22.85
N ALA A 201 29.28 -6.42 -22.16
CA ALA A 201 28.42 -5.36 -22.68
C ALA A 201 29.22 -4.10 -23.04
N MET A 202 30.20 -3.74 -22.20
CA MET A 202 31.06 -2.58 -22.40
C MET A 202 31.82 -2.62 -23.73
N THR A 203 32.26 -3.82 -24.14
CA THR A 203 33.00 -4.02 -25.39
C THR A 203 32.06 -4.28 -26.58
N THR A 204 31.01 -5.10 -26.40
CA THR A 204 30.09 -5.46 -27.49
C THR A 204 29.13 -4.34 -27.88
N LEU A 205 28.67 -3.52 -26.94
CA LEU A 205 27.74 -2.41 -27.19
C LEU A 205 28.46 -1.09 -27.50
N SER A 206 29.81 -1.08 -27.46
CA SER A 206 30.62 0.13 -27.60
C SER A 206 30.22 1.26 -26.62
N ASN A 207 29.60 0.91 -25.49
CA ASN A 207 29.20 1.83 -24.45
C ASN A 207 30.06 1.58 -23.21
N ARG A 208 31.00 2.50 -22.97
CA ARG A 208 31.94 2.42 -21.85
C ARG A 208 31.46 3.13 -20.59
N ASN A 209 30.31 3.77 -20.66
CA ASN A 209 29.80 4.60 -19.57
C ASN A 209 28.81 3.77 -18.73
N ILE A 210 29.13 3.62 -17.45
CA ILE A 210 28.23 2.99 -16.49
C ILE A 210 27.36 4.11 -15.92
N ASN A 211 26.16 4.23 -16.47
CA ASN A 211 25.24 5.32 -16.10
C ASN A 211 24.33 4.95 -14.93
N GLU A 212 24.34 3.69 -14.50
CA GLU A 212 23.50 3.21 -13.42
C GLU A 212 24.24 2.13 -12.63
N VAL A 213 24.08 2.15 -11.31
CA VAL A 213 24.57 1.10 -10.41
C VAL A 213 23.54 0.88 -9.31
N ASP A 214 23.21 -0.39 -9.08
CA ASP A 214 22.41 -0.82 -7.94
C ASP A 214 23.33 -1.20 -6.79
N ILE A 215 23.04 -0.69 -5.60
CA ILE A 215 23.81 -0.90 -4.37
C ILE A 215 22.90 -1.65 -3.40
N TYR A 216 23.27 -2.87 -3.06
CA TYR A 216 22.54 -3.72 -2.13
C TYR A 216 23.07 -3.48 -0.71
N MET A 217 22.19 -3.13 0.21
CA MET A 217 22.53 -2.82 1.60
C MET A 217 22.61 -4.08 2.47
N GLU A 218 23.40 -4.04 3.54
CA GLU A 218 23.37 -5.09 4.58
C GLU A 218 22.19 -4.90 5.55
N ASP A 219 21.92 -3.66 5.94
CA ASP A 219 20.81 -3.24 6.80
C ASP A 219 20.07 -2.06 6.15
N SER A 220 18.81 -2.29 5.78
CA SER A 220 17.94 -1.28 5.19
C SER A 220 17.60 -0.13 6.14
N ASN A 221 17.69 -0.33 7.46
CA ASN A 221 17.42 0.74 8.44
C ASN A 221 18.51 1.81 8.47
N MET A 222 19.67 1.55 7.86
CA MET A 222 20.78 2.50 7.75
C MET A 222 20.78 3.25 6.41
N SER A 223 19.69 3.16 5.62
CA SER A 223 19.61 3.73 4.27
C SER A 223 19.98 5.21 4.21
N ASP A 224 19.50 6.03 5.14
CA ASP A 224 19.74 7.48 5.13
C ASP A 224 21.23 7.81 5.23
N LYS A 225 21.94 7.06 6.11
CA LYS A 225 23.37 7.21 6.28
C LYS A 225 24.13 6.69 5.06
N THR A 226 23.72 5.55 4.51
CA THR A 226 24.33 5.01 3.29
C THR A 226 24.15 5.96 2.10
N ILE A 227 23.00 6.63 1.98
CA ILE A 227 22.75 7.65 0.96
C ILE A 227 23.65 8.87 1.17
N GLU A 228 23.87 9.32 2.41
CA GLU A 228 24.81 10.40 2.72
C GLU A 228 26.24 10.04 2.30
N ASP A 229 26.69 8.83 2.62
CA ASP A 229 28.00 8.30 2.25
C ASP A 229 28.15 8.18 0.71
N ILE A 230 27.14 7.65 0.01
CA ILE A 230 27.08 7.60 -1.47
C ILE A 230 27.21 9.01 -2.05
N ASN A 231 26.42 9.97 -1.55
CA ASN A 231 26.46 11.35 -2.00
C ASN A 231 27.84 11.95 -1.80
N PHE A 232 28.50 11.69 -0.68
CA PHE A 232 29.86 12.19 -0.41
C PHE A 232 30.88 11.65 -1.42
N VAL A 233 30.87 10.34 -1.68
CA VAL A 233 31.77 9.69 -2.65
C VAL A 233 31.53 10.23 -4.05
N LEU A 234 30.26 10.27 -4.50
CA LEU A 234 29.92 10.68 -5.86
C LEU A 234 30.08 12.18 -6.10
N ASN A 235 29.81 13.03 -5.11
CA ASN A 235 30.09 14.46 -5.23
C ASN A 235 31.59 14.71 -5.46
N ARG A 236 32.47 13.99 -4.75
CA ARG A 236 33.91 14.07 -5.02
C ARG A 236 34.25 13.55 -6.42
N ALA A 237 33.68 12.42 -6.81
CA ALA A 237 33.91 11.79 -8.11
C ALA A 237 33.50 12.68 -9.30
N PHE A 238 32.50 13.55 -9.13
CA PHE A 238 31.99 14.49 -10.13
C PHE A 238 32.37 15.96 -9.88
N ASN A 239 33.35 16.22 -9.00
CA ASN A 239 33.82 17.57 -8.66
C ASN A 239 32.70 18.53 -8.20
N TYR A 240 31.76 18.02 -7.39
CA TYR A 240 30.63 18.76 -6.81
C TYR A 240 29.74 19.46 -7.85
N LYS A 241 29.70 18.93 -9.08
CA LYS A 241 28.84 19.47 -10.12
C LYS A 241 27.40 19.02 -9.91
N GLU A 242 26.48 19.97 -9.88
CA GLU A 242 25.05 19.68 -9.73
C GLU A 242 24.52 18.78 -10.84
N LYS A 243 23.52 17.95 -10.50
CA LYS A 243 22.81 17.05 -11.42
C LYS A 243 23.71 16.08 -12.19
N SER A 244 24.88 15.75 -11.63
CA SER A 244 25.79 14.74 -12.21
C SER A 244 25.32 13.32 -11.95
N PHE A 245 24.60 13.13 -10.85
CA PHE A 245 24.01 11.86 -10.44
C PHE A 245 22.72 12.10 -9.64
N PHE A 246 21.92 11.06 -9.52
CA PHE A 246 20.68 10.98 -8.77
C PHE A 246 20.71 9.67 -7.98
N VAL A 247 20.31 9.72 -6.71
CA VAL A 247 20.22 8.55 -5.84
C VAL A 247 18.74 8.29 -5.60
N PHE A 248 18.31 7.06 -5.86
CA PHE A 248 16.95 6.60 -5.68
C PHE A 248 16.94 5.50 -4.63
N ASN A 249 16.08 5.65 -3.62
CA ASN A 249 15.87 4.66 -2.57
C ASN A 249 14.43 4.18 -2.63
N PHE A 250 14.22 2.86 -2.69
CA PHE A 250 12.88 2.28 -2.67
C PHE A 250 12.12 2.59 -1.36
N GLN A 251 12.82 2.77 -0.25
CA GLN A 251 12.20 3.17 1.01
C GLN A 251 11.50 4.54 0.91
N ASP A 252 12.03 5.47 0.13
CA ASP A 252 11.38 6.77 -0.09
C ASP A 252 10.06 6.61 -0.86
N ILE A 253 9.99 5.66 -1.79
CA ILE A 253 8.76 5.35 -2.52
C ILE A 253 7.71 4.75 -1.56
N ILE A 254 8.12 3.83 -0.69
CA ILE A 254 7.23 3.26 0.35
C ILE A 254 6.70 4.37 1.27
N ASN A 255 7.56 5.30 1.68
CA ASN A 255 7.17 6.42 2.52
C ASN A 255 6.16 7.34 1.80
N ILE A 256 6.39 7.66 0.51
CA ILE A 256 5.46 8.44 -0.32
C ILE A 256 4.11 7.74 -0.47
N ILE A 257 4.10 6.42 -0.69
CA ILE A 257 2.86 5.62 -0.73
C ILE A 257 2.13 5.72 0.60
N GLY A 258 2.85 5.64 1.71
CA GLY A 258 2.32 5.84 3.07
C GLY A 258 1.66 7.21 3.23
N ASP A 259 2.33 8.28 2.81
CA ASP A 259 1.81 9.66 2.88
C ASP A 259 0.54 9.84 2.04
N ILE A 260 0.54 9.33 0.80
CA ILE A 260 -0.64 9.36 -0.09
C ILE A 260 -1.80 8.58 0.55
N THR A 261 -1.53 7.41 1.10
CA THR A 261 -2.52 6.56 1.78
C THR A 261 -3.11 7.27 3.00
N GLY A 262 -2.26 7.92 3.79
CA GLY A 262 -2.67 8.73 4.94
C GLY A 262 -3.57 9.89 4.53
N LEU A 263 -3.21 10.62 3.47
CA LEU A 263 -4.02 11.72 2.93
C LEU A 263 -5.39 11.23 2.44
N MET A 264 -5.43 10.11 1.70
CA MET A 264 -6.69 9.51 1.24
C MET A 264 -7.57 9.08 2.40
N THR A 265 -6.99 8.43 3.41
CA THR A 265 -7.70 8.03 4.64
C THR A 265 -8.29 9.24 5.35
N LEU A 266 -7.56 10.35 5.46
CA LEU A 266 -8.04 11.59 6.06
C LEU A 266 -9.22 12.19 5.28
N LEU A 267 -9.14 12.25 3.95
CA LEU A 267 -10.22 12.74 3.10
C LEU A 267 -11.48 11.88 3.23
N LEU A 268 -11.32 10.56 3.21
CA LEU A 268 -12.40 9.59 3.39
C LEU A 268 -13.04 9.71 4.79
N ALA A 269 -12.23 9.88 5.84
CA ALA A 269 -12.73 10.15 7.19
C ALA A 269 -13.52 11.45 7.26
N GLY A 270 -13.11 12.49 6.53
CA GLY A 270 -13.85 13.75 6.41
C GLY A 270 -15.23 13.57 5.76
N ILE A 271 -15.29 12.87 4.61
CA ILE A 271 -16.56 12.57 3.91
C ILE A 271 -17.47 11.69 4.78
N ALA A 272 -16.89 10.68 5.43
CA ALA A 272 -17.61 9.80 6.34
C ALA A 272 -18.17 10.53 7.56
N SER A 273 -17.44 11.53 8.09
CA SER A 273 -17.91 12.37 9.19
C SER A 273 -19.19 13.11 8.81
N ILE A 274 -19.32 13.59 7.56
CA ILE A 274 -20.55 14.22 7.05
C ILE A 274 -21.71 13.22 7.00
N SER A 275 -21.47 12.03 6.44
CA SER A 275 -22.48 10.95 6.39
C SER A 275 -22.97 10.60 7.80
N LEU A 276 -22.05 10.57 8.76
CA LEU A 276 -22.36 10.25 10.13
C LEU A 276 -23.06 11.40 10.87
N LEU A 277 -22.78 12.67 10.56
CA LEU A 277 -23.57 13.80 11.05
C LEU A 277 -25.03 13.65 10.62
N VAL A 278 -25.29 13.24 9.37
CA VAL A 278 -26.65 12.97 8.88
C VAL A 278 -27.31 11.83 9.66
N GLY A 279 -26.59 10.72 9.88
CA GLY A 279 -27.05 9.61 10.72
C GLY A 279 -27.33 10.02 12.18
N GLY A 280 -26.44 10.83 12.77
CA GLY A 280 -26.52 11.35 14.12
C GLY A 280 -27.71 12.30 14.32
N ILE A 281 -27.98 13.18 13.35
CA ILE A 281 -29.20 14.01 13.34
C ILE A 281 -30.45 13.12 13.35
N GLY A 282 -30.42 11.99 12.65
CA GLY A 282 -31.45 10.95 12.71
C GLY A 282 -31.68 10.46 14.15
N ILE A 283 -30.61 10.07 14.86
CA ILE A 283 -30.68 9.64 16.27
C ILE A 283 -31.31 10.73 17.12
N MET A 284 -30.83 11.97 16.99
CA MET A 284 -31.33 13.10 17.77
C MET A 284 -32.83 13.31 17.55
N ASN A 285 -33.28 13.31 16.30
CA ASN A 285 -34.69 13.51 15.96
C ASN A 285 -35.57 12.37 16.48
N MET A 286 -35.15 11.12 16.28
CA MET A 286 -35.85 9.96 16.83
C MET A 286 -35.98 10.07 18.35
N MET A 287 -34.90 10.41 19.04
CA MET A 287 -34.85 10.52 20.49
C MET A 287 -35.70 11.70 21.01
N LEU A 288 -35.71 12.84 20.31
CA LEU A 288 -36.60 13.96 20.66
C LEU A 288 -38.08 13.55 20.58
N VAL A 289 -38.47 12.81 19.54
CA VAL A 289 -39.84 12.30 19.42
C VAL A 289 -40.15 11.25 20.50
N SER A 290 -39.22 10.33 20.79
CA SER A 290 -39.35 9.35 21.88
C SER A 290 -39.56 10.02 23.25
N VAL A 291 -38.84 11.10 23.53
CA VAL A 291 -39.03 11.89 24.76
C VAL A 291 -40.42 12.54 24.78
N THR A 292 -40.96 12.98 23.65
CA THR A 292 -42.31 13.54 23.59
C THR A 292 -43.40 12.47 23.76
N GLU A 293 -43.21 11.28 23.21
CA GLU A 293 -44.12 10.14 23.34
C GLU A 293 -44.13 9.59 24.78
N ARG A 294 -42.99 9.65 25.47
CA ARG A 294 -42.80 9.12 26.84
C ARG A 294 -42.86 10.20 27.93
N THR A 295 -43.42 11.38 27.63
CA THR A 295 -43.44 12.50 28.60
C THR A 295 -44.09 12.13 29.94
N SER A 296 -45.27 11.52 29.90
CA SER A 296 -46.01 11.11 31.12
C SER A 296 -45.26 10.07 31.95
N GLU A 297 -44.60 9.11 31.30
CA GLU A 297 -43.77 8.10 31.96
C GLU A 297 -42.57 8.74 32.69
N ILE A 298 -41.87 9.67 32.01
CA ILE A 298 -40.73 10.39 32.58
C ILE A 298 -41.20 11.28 33.76
N GLY A 299 -42.35 11.95 33.62
CA GLY A 299 -42.97 12.76 34.65
C GLY A 299 -43.28 11.96 35.92
N LEU A 300 -43.87 10.77 35.76
CA LEU A 300 -44.17 9.86 36.87
C LEU A 300 -42.89 9.41 37.59
N ARG A 301 -41.84 9.02 36.85
CA ARG A 301 -40.56 8.61 37.44
C ARG A 301 -39.92 9.72 38.27
N LYS A 302 -40.00 10.97 37.78
CA LYS A 302 -39.46 12.14 38.51
C LYS A 302 -40.32 12.52 39.72
N ALA A 303 -41.64 12.38 39.64
CA ALA A 303 -42.54 12.57 40.77
C ALA A 303 -42.29 11.55 41.90
N LEU A 304 -41.88 10.33 41.54
CA LEU A 304 -41.45 9.28 42.47
C LEU A 304 -40.00 9.44 42.97
N GLY A 305 -39.32 10.55 42.64
CA GLY A 305 -38.00 10.89 43.18
C GLY A 305 -36.79 10.51 42.31
N ALA A 306 -36.98 10.17 41.03
CA ALA A 306 -35.84 9.91 40.15
C ALA A 306 -35.00 11.20 39.90
N GLU A 307 -33.70 11.14 40.19
CA GLU A 307 -32.78 12.24 39.93
C GLU A 307 -32.68 12.57 38.43
N PRO A 308 -32.63 13.86 38.04
CA PRO A 308 -32.47 14.27 36.63
C PRO A 308 -31.30 13.59 35.92
N SER A 309 -30.17 13.41 36.61
CA SER A 309 -28.97 12.77 36.08
C SER A 309 -29.20 11.29 35.72
N ARG A 310 -30.05 10.57 36.47
CA ARG A 310 -30.39 9.17 36.17
C ARG A 310 -31.23 9.05 34.90
N ILE A 311 -32.19 9.95 34.72
CA ILE A 311 -32.98 10.04 33.49
C ILE A 311 -32.08 10.38 32.30
N GLN A 312 -31.17 11.34 32.48
CA GLN A 312 -30.22 11.72 31.43
C GLN A 312 -29.31 10.55 31.02
N LEU A 313 -28.71 9.86 31.98
CA LEU A 313 -27.86 8.69 31.71
C LEU A 313 -28.62 7.59 30.98
N GLN A 314 -29.86 7.31 31.36
CA GLN A 314 -30.69 6.31 30.67
C GLN A 314 -30.84 6.62 29.18
N PHE A 315 -31.18 7.85 28.82
CA PHE A 315 -31.34 8.25 27.41
C PHE A 315 -30.01 8.31 26.65
N ILE A 316 -28.91 8.65 27.33
CA ILE A 316 -27.56 8.56 26.73
C ILE A 316 -27.21 7.10 26.42
N PHE A 317 -27.44 6.17 27.35
CA PHE A 317 -27.22 4.74 27.11
C PHE A 317 -28.10 4.19 25.99
N GLU A 318 -29.36 4.62 25.91
CA GLU A 318 -30.26 4.24 24.81
C GLU A 318 -29.71 4.71 23.45
N SER A 319 -29.17 5.93 23.39
CA SER A 319 -28.56 6.51 22.18
C SER A 319 -27.27 5.80 21.78
N ILE A 320 -26.38 5.51 22.76
CA ILE A 320 -25.14 4.76 22.54
C ILE A 320 -25.45 3.33 22.07
N PHE A 321 -26.46 2.69 22.66
CA PHE A 321 -26.83 1.34 22.25
C PHE A 321 -27.33 1.30 20.81
N LEU A 322 -28.19 2.25 20.42
CA LEU A 322 -28.64 2.40 19.04
C LEU A 322 -27.48 2.66 18.07
N SER A 323 -26.55 3.54 18.44
CA SER A 323 -25.41 3.86 17.59
C SER A 323 -24.41 2.71 17.46
N LEU A 324 -24.13 1.99 18.55
CA LEU A 324 -23.29 0.79 18.53
C LEU A 324 -23.93 -0.34 17.72
N PHE A 325 -25.25 -0.51 17.80
CA PHE A 325 -25.95 -1.50 17.00
C PHE A 325 -25.84 -1.15 15.51
N GLY A 326 -26.12 0.10 15.14
CA GLY A 326 -25.91 0.58 13.77
C GLY A 326 -24.46 0.46 13.30
N GLY A 327 -23.51 0.77 14.19
CA GLY A 327 -22.08 0.65 13.92
C GLY A 327 -21.63 -0.80 13.71
N LEU A 328 -22.15 -1.75 14.49
CA LEU A 328 -21.85 -3.18 14.34
C LEU A 328 -22.38 -3.73 13.01
N PHE A 329 -23.63 -3.42 12.66
CA PHE A 329 -24.20 -3.83 11.36
C PHE A 329 -23.50 -3.13 10.19
N GLY A 330 -23.16 -1.84 10.36
CA GLY A 330 -22.37 -1.10 9.39
C GLY A 330 -20.99 -1.71 9.19
N LEU A 331 -20.31 -2.12 10.25
CA LEU A 331 -19.02 -2.80 10.19
C LEU A 331 -19.11 -4.13 9.44
N ILE A 332 -20.11 -4.97 9.77
CA ILE A 332 -20.31 -6.25 9.08
C ILE A 332 -20.59 -6.03 7.59
N LEU A 333 -21.47 -5.08 7.26
CA LEU A 333 -21.79 -4.76 5.87
C LEU A 333 -20.59 -4.15 5.14
N GLY A 334 -19.84 -3.25 5.77
CA GLY A 334 -18.66 -2.62 5.20
C GLY A 334 -17.55 -3.63 4.91
N LEU A 335 -17.28 -4.55 5.84
CA LEU A 335 -16.34 -5.64 5.61
C LEU A 335 -16.80 -6.59 4.51
N LEU A 336 -18.10 -6.89 4.45
CA LEU A 336 -18.67 -7.72 3.38
C LEU A 336 -18.53 -7.05 2.02
N ILE A 337 -18.79 -5.75 1.92
CA ILE A 337 -18.60 -4.97 0.68
C ILE A 337 -17.12 -4.96 0.30
N ALA A 338 -16.21 -4.70 1.24
CA ALA A 338 -14.77 -4.72 0.98
C ALA A 338 -14.28 -6.10 0.54
N TYR A 339 -14.77 -7.19 1.14
CA TYR A 339 -14.43 -8.55 0.75
C TYR A 339 -14.92 -8.90 -0.66
N ILE A 340 -16.14 -8.49 -1.03
CA ILE A 340 -16.63 -8.66 -2.40
C ILE A 340 -15.81 -7.82 -3.38
N ALA A 341 -15.47 -6.59 -3.02
CA ALA A 341 -14.65 -5.72 -3.83
C ALA A 341 -13.23 -6.28 -4.04
N SER A 342 -12.62 -6.86 -3.01
CA SER A 342 -11.29 -7.48 -3.10
C SER A 342 -11.28 -8.68 -4.02
N LEU A 343 -12.33 -9.51 -3.99
CA LEU A 343 -12.48 -10.63 -4.92
C LEU A 343 -12.65 -10.17 -6.38
N LEU A 344 -13.37 -9.07 -6.62
CA LEU A 344 -13.60 -8.55 -7.97
C LEU A 344 -12.38 -7.86 -8.57
N ILE A 345 -11.59 -7.17 -7.73
CA ILE A 345 -10.43 -6.38 -8.17
C ILE A 345 -9.14 -7.22 -8.12
N GLY A 346 -9.09 -8.26 -7.28
CA GLY A 346 -7.97 -9.20 -7.20
C GLY A 346 -6.85 -8.81 -6.22
N TYR A 347 -7.11 -7.91 -5.26
CA TYR A 347 -6.12 -7.54 -4.22
C TYR A 347 -6.34 -8.31 -2.90
N ALA A 348 -5.31 -8.35 -2.06
CA ALA A 348 -5.36 -8.99 -0.75
C ALA A 348 -6.38 -8.30 0.18
N PHE A 349 -7.31 -9.08 0.74
CA PHE A 349 -8.24 -8.59 1.75
C PHE A 349 -7.54 -8.48 3.10
N SER A 350 -7.22 -7.26 3.52
CA SER A 350 -6.56 -6.96 4.78
C SER A 350 -7.47 -6.13 5.67
N VAL A 351 -7.58 -6.50 6.95
CA VAL A 351 -8.41 -5.79 7.93
C VAL A 351 -7.53 -5.37 9.10
N SER A 352 -7.32 -4.06 9.23
CA SER A 352 -6.59 -3.49 10.36
C SER A 352 -7.43 -3.48 11.64
N LEU A 353 -6.80 -3.82 12.77
CA LEU A 353 -7.40 -3.66 14.11
C LEU A 353 -7.80 -2.19 14.37
N MET A 354 -7.03 -1.24 13.80
CA MET A 354 -7.30 0.18 13.91
C MET A 354 -8.66 0.54 13.30
N THR A 355 -9.00 -0.06 12.16
CA THR A 355 -10.29 0.13 11.47
C THR A 355 -11.47 -0.32 12.36
N LEU A 356 -11.31 -1.42 13.09
CA LEU A 356 -12.31 -1.90 14.05
C LEU A 356 -12.49 -0.94 15.24
N VAL A 357 -11.38 -0.44 15.80
CA VAL A 357 -11.38 0.51 16.91
C VAL A 357 -12.01 1.84 16.49
N ILE A 358 -11.69 2.33 15.30
CA ILE A 358 -12.30 3.53 14.74
C ILE A 358 -13.80 3.34 14.59
N ALA A 359 -14.28 2.22 14.03
CA ALA A 359 -15.72 1.97 13.85
C ALA A 359 -16.50 2.04 15.17
N ILE A 360 -16.03 1.34 16.19
CA ILE A 360 -16.69 1.23 17.50
C ILE A 360 -16.58 2.53 18.29
N GLY A 361 -15.38 3.11 18.33
CA GLY A 361 -15.10 4.37 19.02
C GLY A 361 -15.92 5.51 18.43
N PHE A 362 -15.94 5.62 17.10
CA PHE A 362 -16.64 6.69 16.40
C PHE A 362 -18.17 6.54 16.52
N SER A 363 -18.71 5.32 16.42
CA SER A 363 -20.13 5.04 16.66
C SER A 363 -20.57 5.41 18.09
N SER A 364 -19.70 5.16 19.08
CA SER A 364 -19.95 5.52 20.48
C SER A 364 -20.01 7.04 20.67
N VAL A 365 -19.06 7.78 20.09
CA VAL A 365 -19.00 9.24 20.16
C VAL A 365 -20.27 9.86 19.59
N VAL A 366 -20.75 9.38 18.45
CA VAL A 366 -21.97 9.90 17.81
C VAL A 366 -23.23 9.65 18.65
N GLY A 367 -23.34 8.46 19.26
CA GLY A 367 -24.42 8.16 20.20
C GLY A 367 -24.45 9.12 21.39
N VAL A 368 -23.27 9.46 21.94
CA VAL A 368 -23.15 10.43 23.03
C VAL A 368 -23.54 11.84 22.59
N VAL A 369 -22.93 12.34 21.51
CA VAL A 369 -23.08 13.74 21.05
C VAL A 369 -24.53 14.03 20.67
N PHE A 370 -25.14 13.18 19.84
CA PHE A 370 -26.51 13.40 19.36
C PHE A 370 -27.58 12.92 20.35
N GLY A 371 -27.24 12.02 21.27
CA GLY A 371 -28.11 11.63 22.39
C GLY A 371 -28.16 12.65 23.53
N TYR A 372 -27.15 13.52 23.65
CA TYR A 372 -27.04 14.45 24.77
C TYR A 372 -28.16 15.47 24.84
N ALA A 373 -28.49 16.13 23.72
CA ALA A 373 -29.55 17.15 23.66
C ALA A 373 -30.94 16.59 24.07
N PRO A 374 -31.44 15.48 23.50
CA PRO A 374 -32.71 14.89 23.92
C PRO A 374 -32.67 14.36 25.35
N ALA A 375 -31.57 13.74 25.78
CA ALA A 375 -31.42 13.28 27.16
C ALA A 375 -31.50 14.44 28.17
N ARG A 376 -30.85 15.58 27.86
CA ARG A 376 -30.92 16.79 28.67
C ARG A 376 -32.34 17.36 28.69
N LYS A 377 -33.06 17.36 27.55
CA LYS A 377 -34.46 17.78 27.47
C LYS A 377 -35.36 16.92 28.38
N ALA A 378 -35.22 15.60 28.32
CA ALA A 378 -35.96 14.67 29.18
C ALA A 378 -35.68 14.89 30.69
N SER A 379 -34.41 15.05 31.04
CA SER A 379 -33.98 15.28 32.43
C SER A 379 -34.49 16.59 33.03
N ARG A 380 -34.92 17.56 32.21
CA ARG A 380 -35.41 18.88 32.64
C ARG A 380 -36.93 19.04 32.61
N LEU A 381 -37.68 18.00 32.21
CA LEU A 381 -39.15 18.03 32.25
C LEU A 381 -39.68 18.28 33.67
N ASN A 382 -40.61 19.22 33.82
CA ASN A 382 -41.28 19.45 35.09
C ASN A 382 -42.32 18.34 35.32
N PRO A 383 -42.28 17.60 36.45
CA PRO A 383 -43.21 16.49 36.71
C PRO A 383 -44.69 16.90 36.62
N ILE A 384 -45.02 18.13 37.04
CA ILE A 384 -46.39 18.65 37.04
C ILE A 384 -46.88 18.83 35.60
N ASP A 385 -46.08 19.48 34.74
CA ASP A 385 -46.43 19.71 33.33
C ASP A 385 -46.49 18.40 32.53
N ALA A 386 -45.64 17.44 32.87
CA ALA A 386 -45.61 16.13 32.23
C ALA A 386 -46.85 15.30 32.54
N LEU A 387 -47.36 15.34 33.77
CA LEU A 387 -48.56 14.60 34.20
C LEU A 387 -49.86 15.28 33.78
N ARG A 388 -49.85 16.60 33.52
CA ARG A 388 -51.02 17.34 33.02
C ARG A 388 -51.41 16.96 31.58
N ARG A 389 -50.55 16.25 30.86
CA ARG A 389 -50.78 15.77 29.48
C ARG A 389 -51.31 14.33 29.40
N LEU A 390 -51.54 13.66 30.54
CA LEU A 390 -52.38 12.46 30.64
C LEU A 390 -53.84 12.83 30.33
#